data_AF-A0A5E6NN73-F1
#
_entry.id   AF-A0A5E6NN73-F1
#
_cell.length_a   1.000
_cell.length_b   1.000
_cell.length_c   1.000
_cell.angle_alpha   90.00
_cell.angle_beta   90.00
_cell.angle_gamma   90.00
#
_symmetry.space_group_name_H-M   'P 1'
#
loop_
_entity.id
_entity.type
_entity.pdbx_description
1 polymer ?
#
loop_
_entity_poly.entity_id
_entity_poly.type
_entity_poly.pdbx_seq_one_letter_code
_entity_poly.pdbx_strand_id
1 'polypeptide(L)'
;MLKISGEVIAREDNLINAKLATGEIEIVAKQIEILNTSKPVPFQIDALDTSEEVRLKYRFLDLRTDVMQQRMRLRSKVTHYMREFMDNHDFLDIETPFLTKATPEGARDYLVPSRTYPGEFFALPQSPQLFKQLLMMSGFERYYQIVKCFRDEDLRADRQPEFTQLDVETSFMNENEIMQMMEEMTRGLFKSVIDADLGVNSPPSLTLMPWINTALTALICVSR
;
A
#
# COMPACT_ATOMS: atom_id res chain seq x y z
N MET A 1 4.05 -29.04 -1.66
CA MET A 1 5.02 -28.53 -0.68
C MET A 1 5.82 -29.71 -0.16
N LEU A 2 7.13 -29.59 -0.13
CA LEU A 2 8.05 -30.63 0.31
C LEU A 2 8.86 -30.10 1.49
N LYS A 3 9.27 -30.99 2.39
CA LYS A 3 10.31 -30.75 3.37
C LYS A 3 11.47 -31.67 3.04
N ILE A 4 12.66 -31.11 2.85
CA ILE A 4 13.86 -31.83 2.44
C ILE A 4 14.90 -31.64 3.54
N SER A 5 15.49 -32.74 4.02
CA SER A 5 16.63 -32.73 4.95
C SER A 5 17.80 -33.44 4.28
N GLY A 6 18.99 -32.87 4.39
CA GLY A 6 20.16 -33.32 3.64
C GLY A 6 21.43 -32.64 4.09
N GLU A 7 22.51 -32.94 3.38
CA GLU A 7 23.84 -32.36 3.62
C GLU A 7 24.12 -31.26 2.60
N VAL A 8 24.65 -30.12 3.06
CA VAL A 8 25.04 -29.02 2.19
C VAL A 8 26.46 -29.29 1.70
N ILE A 9 26.66 -29.28 0.39
CA ILE A 9 27.97 -29.44 -0.24
C ILE A 9 28.24 -28.30 -1.23
N ALA A 10 29.52 -28.04 -1.50
CA ALA A 10 29.90 -27.17 -2.61
C ALA A 10 29.60 -27.86 -3.94
N ARG A 11 29.15 -27.10 -4.93
CA ARG A 11 29.02 -27.59 -6.31
C ARG A 11 30.40 -27.74 -6.95
N GLU A 12 30.49 -28.62 -7.92
CA GLU A 12 31.66 -28.66 -8.81
C GLU A 12 31.79 -27.34 -9.59
N ASP A 13 33.03 -26.95 -9.92
CA ASP A 13 33.34 -25.64 -10.51
C ASP A 13 32.53 -25.33 -11.79
N ASN A 14 32.22 -26.36 -12.58
CA ASN A 14 31.43 -26.26 -13.82
C ASN A 14 29.91 -26.13 -13.59
N LEU A 15 29.42 -26.34 -12.37
CA LEU A 15 28.00 -26.30 -11.98
C LEU A 15 27.64 -25.10 -11.09
N ILE A 16 28.62 -24.24 -10.77
CA ILE A 16 28.40 -23.01 -10.02
C ILE A 16 27.54 -22.05 -10.84
N ASN A 17 26.46 -21.55 -10.22
CA ASN A 17 25.56 -20.58 -10.86
C ASN A 17 25.62 -19.20 -10.18
N ALA A 18 26.47 -18.31 -10.69
CA ALA A 18 26.65 -16.96 -10.16
C ALA A 18 25.38 -16.08 -10.17
N LYS A 19 24.30 -16.48 -10.85
CA LYS A 19 23.02 -15.73 -10.85
C LYS A 19 22.16 -16.00 -9.61
N LEU A 20 22.47 -17.02 -8.83
CA LEU A 20 21.72 -17.40 -7.63
C LEU A 20 22.53 -17.09 -6.37
N ALA A 21 21.88 -16.56 -5.34
CA ALA A 21 22.52 -16.33 -4.04
C ALA A 21 23.09 -17.61 -3.41
N THR A 22 22.50 -18.77 -3.72
CA THR A 22 22.97 -20.09 -3.27
C THR A 22 23.63 -20.88 -4.40
N GLY A 23 24.20 -20.18 -5.38
CA GLY A 23 24.69 -20.77 -6.62
C GLY A 23 25.94 -21.66 -6.51
N GLU A 24 26.70 -21.49 -5.43
CA GLU A 24 27.95 -22.20 -5.16
C GLU A 24 27.73 -23.51 -4.38
N ILE A 25 26.52 -23.71 -3.85
CA ILE A 25 26.19 -24.84 -2.97
C ILE A 25 24.96 -25.59 -3.46
N GLU A 26 24.83 -26.83 -3.02
CA GLU A 26 23.64 -27.65 -3.21
C GLU A 26 23.38 -28.55 -1.99
N ILE A 27 22.20 -29.19 -1.97
CA ILE A 27 21.79 -30.07 -0.88
C ILE A 27 21.66 -31.49 -1.43
N VAL A 28 22.48 -32.41 -0.91
CA VAL A 28 22.32 -33.85 -1.12
C VAL A 28 21.18 -34.33 -0.22
N ALA A 29 20.00 -34.54 -0.80
CA ALA A 29 18.79 -34.92 -0.07
C ALA A 29 18.95 -36.32 0.56
N LYS A 30 18.88 -36.39 1.89
CA LYS A 30 18.88 -37.66 2.66
C LYS A 30 17.46 -38.11 3.01
N GLN A 31 16.55 -37.16 3.21
CA GLN A 31 15.15 -37.42 3.50
C GLN A 31 14.26 -36.39 2.80
N ILE A 32 13.16 -36.87 2.22
CA ILE A 32 12.13 -36.04 1.60
C ILE A 32 10.78 -36.42 2.22
N GLU A 33 10.06 -35.43 2.71
CA GLU A 33 8.71 -35.55 3.26
C GLU A 33 7.73 -34.72 2.41
N ILE A 34 6.63 -35.34 2.00
CA ILE A 34 5.57 -34.65 1.25
C ILE A 34 4.61 -34.02 2.25
N LEU A 35 4.72 -32.70 2.43
CA LEU A 35 3.84 -31.94 3.33
C LEU A 35 2.46 -31.71 2.71
N ASN A 36 2.41 -31.46 1.40
CA ASN A 36 1.15 -31.26 0.69
C ASN A 36 1.32 -31.52 -0.81
N THR A 37 0.34 -32.19 -1.42
CA THR A 37 0.31 -32.43 -2.87
C THR A 37 -0.37 -31.26 -3.60
N SER A 38 -0.12 -31.13 -4.90
CA SER A 38 -0.77 -30.10 -5.73
C SER A 38 -1.31 -30.73 -7.00
N LYS A 39 -2.46 -30.25 -7.45
CA LYS A 39 -2.90 -30.44 -8.85
C LYS A 39 -1.95 -29.68 -9.78
N PRO A 40 -1.93 -29.99 -11.09
CA PRO A 40 -1.22 -29.19 -12.07
C PRO A 40 -1.57 -27.71 -11.95
N VAL A 41 -0.57 -26.84 -11.96
CA VAL A 41 -0.77 -25.40 -11.85
C VAL A 41 -1.34 -24.84 -13.15
N PRO A 42 -2.30 -23.88 -13.09
CA PRO A 42 -2.98 -23.34 -14.27
C PRO A 42 -2.09 -22.45 -15.15
N PHE A 43 -0.97 -21.96 -14.62
CA PHE A 43 0.06 -21.22 -15.34
C PHE A 43 1.42 -21.47 -14.68
N GLN A 44 2.51 -21.23 -15.41
CA GLN A 44 3.86 -21.31 -14.85
C GLN A 44 4.11 -20.08 -13.96
N ILE A 45 4.53 -20.33 -12.73
CA ILE A 45 5.00 -19.28 -11.83
C ILE A 45 6.24 -18.66 -12.51
N ASP A 46 6.24 -17.34 -12.68
CA ASP A 46 7.23 -16.52 -13.40
C ASP A 46 7.09 -16.40 -14.93
N ALA A 47 6.01 -16.95 -15.53
CA ALA A 47 5.70 -16.66 -16.92
C ALA A 47 5.18 -15.22 -17.10
N LEU A 48 5.97 -14.38 -17.80
CA LEU A 48 5.64 -12.98 -18.10
C LEU A 48 4.36 -12.83 -18.94
N ASP A 49 4.01 -13.84 -19.72
CA ASP A 49 2.91 -13.79 -20.70
C ASP A 49 1.55 -14.20 -20.13
N THR A 50 1.45 -14.41 -18.80
CA THR A 50 0.18 -14.79 -18.18
C THR A 50 -0.77 -13.59 -18.12
N SER A 51 -1.98 -13.73 -18.68
CA SER A 51 -2.97 -12.66 -18.69
C SER A 51 -3.38 -12.23 -17.27
N GLU A 52 -3.70 -10.94 -17.10
CA GLU A 52 -4.13 -10.38 -15.81
C GLU A 52 -5.35 -11.10 -15.23
N GLU A 53 -6.32 -11.45 -16.08
CA GLU A 53 -7.53 -12.19 -15.68
C GLU A 53 -7.17 -13.52 -14.99
N VAL A 54 -6.26 -14.30 -15.57
CA VAL A 54 -5.82 -15.59 -15.00
C VAL A 54 -5.06 -15.35 -13.70
N ARG A 55 -4.21 -14.33 -13.64
CA ARG A 55 -3.45 -13.96 -12.44
C ARG A 55 -4.37 -13.53 -11.30
N LEU A 56 -5.42 -12.77 -11.57
CA LEU A 56 -6.41 -12.36 -10.57
C LEU A 56 -7.27 -13.55 -10.11
N LYS A 57 -7.71 -14.41 -11.04
CA LYS A 57 -8.47 -15.63 -10.71
C LYS A 57 -7.70 -16.58 -9.80
N TYR A 58 -6.39 -16.69 -10.02
CA TYR A 58 -5.49 -17.54 -9.24
C TYR A 58 -4.48 -16.71 -8.45
N ARG A 59 -4.93 -15.59 -7.86
CA ARG A 59 -4.05 -14.62 -7.19
C ARG A 59 -3.20 -15.24 -6.08
N PHE A 60 -3.69 -16.28 -5.41
CA PHE A 60 -2.91 -17.02 -4.40
C PHE A 60 -1.66 -17.73 -4.97
N LEU A 61 -1.63 -18.06 -6.26
CA LEU A 61 -0.42 -18.55 -6.95
C LEU A 61 0.43 -17.40 -7.45
N ASP A 62 -0.19 -16.36 -8.03
CA ASP A 62 0.52 -15.18 -8.54
C ASP A 62 1.28 -14.43 -7.43
N LEU A 63 0.74 -14.40 -6.21
CA LEU A 63 1.40 -13.86 -5.02
C LEU A 63 2.67 -14.63 -4.61
N ARG A 64 2.97 -15.79 -5.21
CA ARG A 64 4.22 -16.52 -4.98
C ARG A 64 5.36 -16.06 -5.88
N THR A 65 5.08 -15.30 -6.94
CA THR A 65 6.10 -14.74 -7.82
C THR A 65 6.97 -13.74 -7.05
N ASP A 66 8.25 -13.65 -7.40
CA ASP A 66 9.21 -12.75 -6.74
C ASP A 66 8.75 -11.30 -6.81
N VAL A 67 8.25 -10.87 -7.97
CA VAL A 67 7.73 -9.50 -8.18
C VAL A 67 6.59 -9.19 -7.21
N MET A 68 5.64 -10.11 -7.03
CA MET A 68 4.54 -9.87 -6.11
C MET A 68 4.94 -9.94 -4.64
N GLN A 69 5.83 -10.87 -4.28
CA GLN A 69 6.42 -10.94 -2.94
C GLN A 69 7.15 -9.66 -2.57
N GLN A 70 7.99 -9.14 -3.47
CA GLN A 70 8.70 -7.88 -3.28
C GLN A 70 7.75 -6.71 -3.09
N ARG A 71 6.71 -6.58 -3.93
CA ARG A 71 5.69 -5.51 -3.82
C ARG A 71 4.92 -5.56 -2.50
N MET A 72 4.54 -6.75 -2.03
CA MET A 72 3.82 -6.89 -0.75
C MET A 72 4.73 -6.57 0.44
N ARG A 73 5.99 -7.03 0.42
CA ARG A 73 6.98 -6.68 1.45
C ARG A 73 7.29 -5.18 1.44
N LEU A 74 7.41 -4.58 0.26
CA LEU A 74 7.60 -3.14 0.09
C LEU A 74 6.44 -2.36 0.72
N ARG A 75 5.20 -2.71 0.39
CA ARG A 75 4.00 -2.10 1.00
C ARG A 75 4.02 -2.22 2.52
N SER A 76 4.38 -3.38 3.06
CA SER A 76 4.48 -3.59 4.52
C SER A 76 5.56 -2.69 5.15
N LYS A 77 6.74 -2.56 4.53
CA LYS A 77 7.79 -1.64 4.98
C LYS A 77 7.33 -0.18 4.94
N VAL A 78 6.64 0.23 3.88
CA VAL A 78 6.06 1.58 3.75
C VAL A 78 5.10 1.88 4.89
N THR A 79 4.15 0.98 5.16
CA THR A 79 3.19 1.18 6.25
C THR A 79 3.85 1.17 7.62
N HIS A 80 4.89 0.35 7.83
CA HIS A 80 5.63 0.32 9.08
C HIS A 80 6.36 1.64 9.34
N TYR A 81 7.09 2.14 8.33
CA TYR A 81 7.76 3.44 8.40
C TYR A 81 6.78 4.58 8.69
N MET A 82 5.63 4.61 8.01
CA MET A 82 4.61 5.64 8.24
C MET A 82 4.10 5.63 9.68
N ARG A 83 3.86 4.44 10.26
CA ARG A 83 3.45 4.32 11.66
C ARG A 83 4.53 4.80 12.62
N GLU A 84 5.76 4.34 12.43
CA GLU A 84 6.90 4.78 13.24
C GLU A 84 7.11 6.29 13.18
N PHE A 85 7.00 6.89 11.99
CA PHE A 85 7.10 8.33 11.81
C PHE A 85 6.01 9.07 12.59
N MET A 86 4.75 8.63 12.48
CA MET A 86 3.61 9.24 13.16
C MET A 86 3.72 9.11 14.68
N ASP A 87 4.10 7.93 15.18
CA ASP A 87 4.30 7.67 16.61
C ASP A 87 5.41 8.55 17.19
N ASN A 88 6.51 8.75 16.44
CA ASN A 88 7.60 9.66 16.83
C ASN A 88 7.21 11.15 16.84
N HIS A 89 6.08 11.51 16.22
CA HIS A 89 5.52 12.85 16.19
C HIS A 89 4.27 12.98 17.08
N ASP A 90 4.11 12.10 18.08
CA ASP A 90 3.02 12.12 19.06
C ASP A 90 1.61 12.01 18.45
N PHE A 91 1.48 11.42 17.26
CA PHE A 91 0.19 11.12 16.67
C PHE A 91 -0.43 9.87 17.29
N LEU A 92 -1.75 9.87 17.43
CA LEU A 92 -2.51 8.73 17.94
C LEU A 92 -3.17 7.96 16.79
N ASP A 93 -2.91 6.66 16.73
CA ASP A 93 -3.61 5.73 15.82
C ASP A 93 -5.00 5.42 16.39
N ILE A 94 -6.04 6.07 15.86
CA ILE A 94 -7.42 5.92 16.34
C ILE A 94 -8.28 5.33 15.22
N GLU A 95 -8.92 4.20 15.49
CA GLU A 95 -9.84 3.60 14.53
C GLU A 95 -11.18 4.35 14.45
N THR A 96 -11.71 4.50 13.23
CA THR A 96 -13.01 5.13 12.99
C THR A 96 -13.99 4.13 12.36
N PRO A 97 -15.30 4.23 12.64
CA PRO A 97 -16.26 3.23 12.18
C PRO A 97 -16.47 3.25 10.65
N PHE A 98 -16.68 2.08 10.06
CA PHE A 98 -17.01 1.93 8.64
C PHE A 98 -18.51 1.98 8.32
N LEU A 99 -19.39 1.77 9.30
CA LEU A 99 -20.84 1.85 9.07
C LEU A 99 -21.32 3.25 9.46
N THR A 100 -21.31 4.15 8.49
CA THR A 100 -21.62 5.57 8.70
C THR A 100 -23.00 5.92 8.15
N LYS A 101 -23.44 7.15 8.42
CA LYS A 101 -24.60 7.72 7.72
C LYS A 101 -24.17 8.14 6.31
N ALA A 102 -25.04 7.93 5.32
CA ALA A 102 -24.82 8.44 3.97
C ALA A 102 -24.81 9.98 3.97
N THR A 103 -23.84 10.57 3.29
CA THR A 103 -23.74 12.02 3.07
C THR A 103 -23.93 12.30 1.59
N PRO A 104 -24.80 13.23 1.19
CA PRO A 104 -25.10 13.49 -0.22
C PRO A 104 -23.97 14.19 -1.00
N GLU A 105 -22.79 14.39 -0.39
CA GLU A 105 -21.66 15.11 -0.96
C GLU A 105 -20.54 14.13 -1.38
N GLY A 106 -19.82 14.47 -2.46
CA GLY A 106 -18.67 13.69 -2.92
C GLY A 106 -19.01 12.63 -3.97
N ALA A 107 -18.35 11.47 -3.89
CA ALA A 107 -18.60 10.32 -4.76
C ALA A 107 -19.90 9.60 -4.36
N ARG A 108 -20.26 8.53 -5.07
CA ARG A 108 -21.38 7.67 -4.63
C ARG A 108 -20.90 6.72 -3.53
N ASP A 109 -21.72 6.56 -2.50
CA ASP A 109 -21.45 5.66 -1.37
C ASP A 109 -21.87 4.22 -1.68
N TYR A 110 -21.10 3.25 -1.18
CA TYR A 110 -21.58 1.88 -1.05
C TYR A 110 -22.57 1.79 0.12
N LEU A 111 -23.76 1.23 -0.14
CA LEU A 111 -24.80 1.07 0.87
C LEU A 111 -24.80 -0.33 1.46
N VAL A 112 -24.95 -0.41 2.78
CA VAL A 112 -25.09 -1.66 3.55
C VAL A 112 -26.47 -1.66 4.20
N PRO A 113 -27.39 -2.56 3.79
CA PRO A 113 -28.75 -2.59 4.33
C PRO A 113 -28.75 -2.99 5.81
N SER A 114 -29.52 -2.27 6.62
CA SER A 114 -29.68 -2.57 8.04
C SER A 114 -30.69 -3.69 8.26
N ARG A 115 -30.27 -4.77 8.92
CA ARG A 115 -31.19 -5.84 9.34
C ARG A 115 -32.13 -5.36 10.46
N THR A 116 -31.66 -4.47 11.32
CA THR A 116 -32.37 -4.03 12.54
C THR A 116 -33.38 -2.93 12.25
N TYR A 117 -33.10 -2.09 11.25
CA TYR A 117 -33.94 -0.95 10.86
C TYR A 117 -34.39 -1.13 9.40
N PRO A 118 -35.55 -1.78 9.15
CA PRO A 118 -36.03 -2.04 7.81
C PRO A 118 -36.21 -0.75 6.99
N GLY A 119 -35.63 -0.72 5.79
CA GLY A 119 -35.66 0.46 4.91
C GLY A 119 -34.53 1.47 5.16
N GLU A 120 -33.70 1.25 6.19
CA GLU A 120 -32.53 2.07 6.47
C GLU A 120 -31.23 1.40 6.01
N PHE A 121 -30.25 2.23 5.68
CA PHE A 121 -28.96 1.81 5.14
C PHE A 121 -27.83 2.53 5.87
N PHE A 122 -26.74 1.81 6.11
CA PHE A 122 -25.44 2.42 6.37
C PHE A 122 -24.75 2.74 5.05
N ALA A 123 -23.81 3.67 5.09
CA ALA A 123 -22.86 3.93 4.02
C ALA A 123 -21.45 3.54 4.46
N LEU A 124 -20.65 3.02 3.54
CA LEU A 124 -19.22 2.86 3.74
C LEU A 124 -18.50 4.20 3.46
N PRO A 125 -17.54 4.63 4.30
CA PRO A 125 -16.96 5.95 4.21
C PRO A 125 -16.01 6.10 3.02
N GLN A 126 -16.14 7.22 2.30
CA GLN A 126 -15.18 7.65 1.28
C GLN A 126 -13.85 8.13 1.87
N SER A 127 -13.89 8.57 3.12
CA SER A 127 -12.78 8.93 4.02
C SER A 127 -13.35 9.12 5.43
N PRO A 128 -12.54 9.05 6.49
CA PRO A 128 -13.00 9.33 7.86
C PRO A 128 -13.11 10.84 8.18
N GLN A 129 -13.33 11.70 7.18
CA GLN A 129 -13.26 13.17 7.29
C GLN A 129 -14.08 13.75 8.45
N LEU A 130 -15.32 13.32 8.64
CA LEU A 130 -16.15 13.83 9.74
C LEU A 130 -15.66 13.34 11.11
N PHE A 131 -15.15 12.11 11.18
CA PHE A 131 -14.65 11.54 12.43
C PHE A 131 -13.35 12.18 12.88
N LYS A 132 -12.40 12.41 11.97
CA LYS A 132 -11.14 13.07 12.36
C LYS A 132 -11.36 14.50 12.85
N GLN A 133 -12.32 15.22 12.28
CA GLN A 133 -12.74 16.53 12.81
C GLN A 133 -13.41 16.43 14.18
N LEU A 134 -14.27 15.43 14.41
CA LEU A 134 -14.85 15.16 15.73
C LEU A 134 -13.76 14.82 16.77
N LEU A 135 -12.70 14.09 16.38
CA LEU A 135 -11.57 13.80 17.25
C LEU A 135 -10.82 15.08 17.64
N MET A 136 -10.58 16.00 16.70
CA MET A 136 -9.99 17.31 17.02
C MET A 136 -10.85 18.08 18.03
N MET A 137 -12.17 18.12 17.82
CA MET A 137 -13.11 18.75 18.75
C MET A 137 -13.19 18.03 20.12
N SER A 138 -12.84 16.74 20.17
CA SER A 138 -12.81 15.94 21.40
C SER A 138 -11.53 16.12 22.21
N GLY A 139 -10.60 16.97 21.75
CA GLY A 139 -9.35 17.28 22.44
C GLY A 139 -8.17 16.39 22.05
N PHE A 140 -8.30 15.55 21.01
CA PHE A 140 -7.15 14.87 20.42
C PHE A 140 -6.42 15.85 19.50
N GLU A 141 -5.18 16.18 19.82
CA GLU A 141 -4.44 17.21 19.05
C GLU A 141 -3.79 16.67 17.78
N ARG A 142 -3.43 15.37 17.75
CA ARG A 142 -2.75 14.73 16.62
C ARG A 142 -3.30 13.33 16.40
N TYR A 143 -3.93 13.13 15.26
CA TYR A 143 -4.60 11.90 14.88
C TYR A 143 -4.06 11.40 13.56
N TYR A 144 -3.84 10.08 13.46
CA TYR A 144 -3.64 9.42 12.20
C TYR A 144 -4.37 8.08 12.14
N GLN A 145 -4.59 7.58 10.94
CA GLN A 145 -5.09 6.23 10.71
C GLN A 145 -4.68 5.73 9.32
N ILE A 146 -4.18 4.49 9.23
CA ILE A 146 -4.06 3.80 7.95
C ILE A 146 -5.36 3.04 7.70
N VAL A 147 -6.28 3.66 6.98
CA VAL A 147 -7.70 3.27 6.92
C VAL A 147 -8.12 2.82 5.52
N LYS A 148 -9.15 1.96 5.46
CA LYS A 148 -9.83 1.60 4.22
C LYS A 148 -10.91 2.61 3.86
N CYS A 149 -10.97 2.97 2.59
CA CYS A 149 -11.91 3.92 2.04
C CYS A 149 -12.61 3.33 0.83
N PHE A 150 -13.87 3.70 0.66
CA PHE A 150 -14.78 3.08 -0.30
C PHE A 150 -15.40 4.14 -1.21
N ARG A 151 -15.33 3.95 -2.52
CA ARG A 151 -15.95 4.85 -3.51
C ARG A 151 -16.63 4.03 -4.59
N ASP A 152 -17.92 4.24 -4.80
CA ASP A 152 -18.67 3.61 -5.88
C ASP A 152 -18.51 4.43 -7.17
N GLU A 153 -17.29 4.40 -7.73
CA GLU A 153 -16.91 5.04 -8.99
C GLU A 153 -16.47 4.00 -10.03
N ASP A 154 -16.54 4.40 -11.31
CA ASP A 154 -15.98 3.60 -12.40
C ASP A 154 -14.48 3.34 -12.19
N LEU A 155 -14.09 2.08 -12.37
CA LEU A 155 -12.72 1.63 -12.23
C LEU A 155 -11.83 2.26 -13.30
N ARG A 156 -10.63 2.66 -12.89
CA ARG A 156 -9.52 3.09 -13.75
C ARG A 156 -8.25 2.37 -13.32
N ALA A 157 -7.20 2.46 -14.12
CA ALA A 157 -5.92 1.82 -13.80
C ALA A 157 -5.38 2.20 -12.41
N ASP A 158 -5.69 3.41 -11.94
CA ASP A 158 -5.31 4.00 -10.65
C ASP A 158 -6.46 4.06 -9.63
N ARG A 159 -7.66 3.56 -9.97
CA ARG A 159 -8.87 3.68 -9.13
C ARG A 159 -9.46 2.31 -8.84
N GLN A 160 -9.48 1.98 -7.55
CA GLN A 160 -10.13 0.80 -7.01
C GLN A 160 -11.31 1.23 -6.12
N PRO A 161 -12.37 0.43 -6.02
CA PRO A 161 -13.56 0.80 -5.27
C PRO A 161 -13.29 0.76 -3.77
N GLU A 162 -12.30 -0.05 -3.36
CA GLU A 162 -11.71 -0.07 -2.03
C GLU A 162 -10.22 0.27 -2.15
N PHE A 163 -9.77 1.26 -1.39
CA PHE A 163 -8.37 1.68 -1.35
C PHE A 163 -7.95 2.02 0.09
N THR A 164 -6.66 2.24 0.28
CA THR A 164 -6.08 2.51 1.60
C THR A 164 -5.54 3.93 1.62
N GLN A 165 -5.87 4.70 2.65
CA GLN A 165 -5.34 6.03 2.89
C GLN A 165 -4.53 6.06 4.17
N LEU A 166 -3.47 6.87 4.19
CA LEU A 166 -2.94 7.43 5.42
C LEU A 166 -3.73 8.71 5.67
N ASP A 167 -4.67 8.66 6.59
CA ASP A 167 -5.47 9.82 6.99
C ASP A 167 -4.86 10.46 8.23
N VAL A 168 -4.80 11.79 8.22
CA VAL A 168 -4.07 12.59 9.21
C VAL A 168 -4.89 13.83 9.52
N GLU A 169 -4.95 14.22 10.79
CA GLU A 169 -5.56 15.47 11.23
C GLU A 169 -4.81 16.01 12.46
N THR A 170 -4.68 17.33 12.53
CA THR A 170 -3.97 18.02 13.62
C THR A 170 -4.74 19.26 14.07
N SER A 171 -4.72 19.53 15.38
CA SER A 171 -5.18 20.78 15.96
C SER A 171 -4.03 21.78 16.07
N PHE A 172 -4.34 23.08 15.92
CA PHE A 172 -3.41 24.20 16.14
C PHE A 172 -2.15 24.24 15.26
N MET A 173 -2.08 23.41 14.20
CA MET A 173 -1.03 23.51 13.18
C MET A 173 -1.54 24.26 11.95
N ASN A 174 -0.68 25.09 11.36
CA ASN A 174 -0.96 25.77 10.10
C ASN A 174 -0.54 24.91 8.89
N GLU A 175 -0.94 25.36 7.69
CA GLU A 175 -0.67 24.67 6.42
C GLU A 175 0.82 24.36 6.22
N ASN A 176 1.71 25.33 6.46
CA ASN A 176 3.15 25.14 6.25
C ASN A 176 3.75 24.09 7.20
N GLU A 177 3.29 24.04 8.45
CA GLU A 177 3.77 23.08 9.43
C GLU A 177 3.37 21.64 9.04
N ILE A 178 2.12 21.44 8.64
CA ILE A 178 1.63 20.12 8.18
C ILE A 178 2.37 19.71 6.90
N MET A 179 2.54 20.64 5.96
CA MET A 179 3.25 20.38 4.71
C MET A 179 4.71 19.96 4.95
N GLN A 180 5.43 20.66 5.83
CA GLN A 180 6.82 20.35 6.17
C GLN A 180 6.93 18.95 6.80
N MET A 181 6.04 18.63 7.75
CA MET A 181 6.00 17.31 8.39
C MET A 181 5.72 16.19 7.39
N MET A 182 4.74 16.38 6.49
CA MET A 182 4.41 15.38 5.46
C MET A 182 5.52 15.24 4.41
N GLU A 183 6.22 16.33 4.08
CA GLU A 183 7.39 16.30 3.22
C GLU A 183 8.56 15.55 3.88
N GLU A 184 8.84 15.82 5.16
CA GLU A 184 9.85 15.11 5.94
C GLU A 184 9.56 13.61 5.96
N MET A 185 8.32 13.22 6.26
CA MET A 185 7.87 11.83 6.21
C MET A 185 8.13 11.22 4.84
N THR A 186 7.74 11.91 3.77
CA THR A 186 7.87 11.41 2.40
C THR A 186 9.34 11.23 2.01
N ARG A 187 10.20 12.19 2.35
CA ARG A 187 11.64 12.13 2.09
C ARG A 187 12.29 10.97 2.83
N GLY A 188 12.03 10.87 4.14
CA GLY A 188 12.57 9.79 4.95
C GLY A 188 12.04 8.42 4.53
N LEU A 189 10.78 8.33 4.06
CA LEU A 189 10.22 7.10 3.49
C LEU A 189 11.00 6.65 2.25
N PHE A 190 11.19 7.54 1.27
CA PHE A 190 11.92 7.22 0.04
C PHE A 190 13.37 6.82 0.33
N LYS A 191 14.02 7.55 1.26
CA LYS A 191 15.38 7.24 1.68
C LYS A 191 15.48 5.90 2.41
N SER A 192 14.58 5.63 3.35
CA SER A 192 14.61 4.42 4.18
C SER A 192 14.21 3.17 3.40
N VAL A 193 13.23 3.26 2.51
CA VAL A 193 12.58 2.09 1.92
C VAL A 193 13.22 1.69 0.59
N ILE A 194 13.65 2.66 -0.23
CA ILE A 194 14.21 2.41 -1.57
C ILE A 194 15.56 3.11 -1.83
N ASP A 195 16.19 3.69 -0.79
CA ASP A 195 17.46 4.42 -0.85
C ASP A 195 17.50 5.56 -1.90
N ALA A 196 16.33 6.14 -2.17
CA ALA A 196 16.21 7.28 -3.06
C ALA A 196 16.32 8.59 -2.27
N ASP A 197 17.32 9.42 -2.60
CA ASP A 197 17.43 10.77 -2.05
C ASP A 197 16.64 11.75 -2.93
N LEU A 198 15.59 12.34 -2.34
CA LEU A 198 14.79 13.38 -2.99
C LEU A 198 15.43 14.78 -2.90
N GLY A 199 16.62 14.91 -2.30
CA GLY A 199 17.48 16.09 -2.27
C GLY A 199 17.01 17.21 -1.33
N VAL A 200 17.92 17.78 -0.54
CA VAL A 200 17.60 18.83 0.47
C VAL A 200 17.78 20.26 -0.07
N ASN A 201 18.56 20.46 -1.14
CA ASN A 201 19.16 21.77 -1.43
C ASN A 201 18.87 22.33 -2.82
N SER A 202 17.60 22.49 -3.19
CA SER A 202 17.22 23.54 -4.12
C SER A 202 15.76 23.89 -3.93
N PRO A 203 15.44 25.15 -3.61
CA PRO A 203 14.06 25.54 -3.60
C PRO A 203 13.40 25.24 -4.96
N PRO A 204 12.18 24.71 -4.90
CA PRO A 204 11.40 24.55 -3.68
C PRO A 204 11.47 23.09 -3.16
N SER A 205 11.43 22.94 -1.83
CA SER A 205 10.55 21.96 -1.15
C SER A 205 9.45 21.47 -2.09
N LEU A 206 9.13 20.16 -2.20
CA LEU A 206 8.14 19.61 -3.15
C LEU A 206 7.30 20.70 -3.85
N THR A 207 7.75 21.15 -5.03
CA THR A 207 7.46 22.50 -5.56
C THR A 207 6.01 22.93 -5.33
N LEU A 208 5.82 23.93 -4.46
CA LEU A 208 4.54 24.61 -4.30
C LEU A 208 4.24 25.41 -5.57
N MET A 209 3.44 24.81 -6.44
CA MET A 209 2.98 25.45 -7.66
C MET A 209 1.50 25.83 -7.49
N PRO A 210 1.15 27.13 -7.59
CA PRO A 210 -0.25 27.54 -7.55
C PRO A 210 -1.07 26.78 -8.59
N TRP A 211 -2.29 26.39 -8.23
CA TRP A 211 -3.15 25.57 -9.10
C TRP A 211 -3.31 26.15 -10.51
N ILE A 212 -3.39 27.49 -10.63
CA ILE A 212 -3.49 28.17 -11.93
C ILE A 212 -2.26 27.93 -12.82
N ASN A 213 -1.08 27.88 -12.22
CA ASN A 213 0.18 27.64 -12.92
C ASN A 213 0.32 26.16 -13.30
N THR A 214 -0.12 25.24 -12.43
CA THR A 214 -0.17 23.82 -12.75
C THR A 214 -1.16 23.52 -13.86
N ALA A 215 -2.37 24.09 -13.80
CA ALA A 215 -3.41 23.92 -14.81
C ALA A 215 -2.95 24.45 -16.19
N LEU A 216 -2.32 25.62 -16.23
CA LEU A 216 -1.72 26.17 -17.45
C LEU A 216 -0.61 25.26 -18.00
N THR A 217 0.25 24.74 -17.13
CA THR A 217 1.33 23.83 -17.53
C THR A 217 0.77 22.51 -18.08
N ALA A 218 -0.24 21.94 -17.44
CA ALA A 218 -0.92 20.74 -17.89
C ALA A 218 -1.64 20.96 -19.24
N LEU A 219 -2.33 22.10 -19.41
CA LEU A 219 -2.95 22.49 -20.67
C LEU A 219 -1.91 22.61 -21.81
N ILE A 220 -0.75 23.18 -21.53
CA ILE A 220 0.35 23.29 -22.51
C ILE A 220 0.91 21.90 -22.85
N CYS A 221 1.10 21.01 -21.87
CA CYS A 221 1.60 19.66 -22.09
C CYS A 221 0.62 18.75 -22.84
N VAL A 222 -0.69 18.94 -22.70
CA VAL A 222 -1.73 18.18 -23.43
C VAL A 222 -1.95 18.72 -24.86
N SER A 223 -1.47 19.95 -25.14
CA SER A 223 -1.54 20.57 -26.47
C SER A 223 -0.35 20.25 -27.40
N ARG A 224 0.54 19.34 -26.99
CA ARG A 224 1.63 18.76 -27.80
C ARG A 224 1.44 17.25 -27.91
#